data_AF-A0AAV9UHQ6-F1
#
_entry.id   AF-A0AAV9UHQ6-F1
#
_cell.length_a   1.000
_cell.length_b   1.000
_cell.length_c   1.000
_cell.angle_alpha   90.00
_cell.angle_beta   90.00
_cell.angle_gamma   90.00
#
_symmetry.space_group_name_H-M   'P 1'
#
loop_
_entity.id
_entity.type
_entity.pdbx_description
1 polymer ?
#
loop_
_entity_poly.entity_id
_entity_poly.type
_entity_poly.pdbx_seq_one_letter_code
_entity_poly.pdbx_strand_id
1 'polypeptide(L)'
;MIRHKLKPIIVVLNNDGYTTERLIHGEDMEYNDIQPWKYAKFLKAFGAKKGEYKSYVVKTGAEFHDLFMPGNEFSKANVIQLVEIVMPRKDAPHGLVHTVQMMRNFNKKL
;
A
#
# COMPACT_ATOMS: atom_id res chain seq x y z
N MET A 1 1.65 -17.06 6.71
CA MET A 1 2.89 -16.40 7.20
C MET A 1 3.01 -16.47 8.72
N ILE A 2 2.08 -15.87 9.48
CA ILE A 2 2.08 -15.87 10.97
C ILE A 2 2.22 -17.29 11.55
N ARG A 3 1.33 -18.23 11.17
CA ARG A 3 1.37 -19.63 11.61
C ARG A 3 2.73 -20.32 11.41
N HIS A 4 3.45 -19.95 10.35
CA HIS A 4 4.74 -20.54 9.98
C HIS A 4 5.94 -19.72 10.46
N LYS A 5 5.73 -18.67 11.27
CA LYS A 5 6.78 -17.79 11.79
C LYS A 5 7.70 -17.19 10.71
N LEU A 6 7.17 -16.99 9.51
CA LEU A 6 7.89 -16.29 8.44
C LEU A 6 8.01 -14.81 8.78
N LYS A 7 9.06 -14.15 8.30
CA LYS A 7 9.41 -12.77 8.64
C LYS A 7 9.41 -11.81 7.43
N PRO A 8 8.40 -11.84 6.55
CA PRO A 8 8.36 -10.92 5.42
C PRO A 8 8.09 -9.49 5.89
N ILE A 9 8.50 -8.54 5.06
CA ILE A 9 8.05 -7.15 5.10
C ILE A 9 6.92 -7.02 4.09
N ILE A 10 5.71 -6.71 4.57
CA ILE A 10 4.51 -6.53 3.75
C ILE A 10 4.28 -5.03 3.63
N VAL A 11 4.30 -4.50 2.41
CA VAL A 11 4.00 -3.08 2.14
C VAL A 11 2.59 -2.99 1.57
N VAL A 12 1.72 -2.26 2.25
CA VAL A 12 0.37 -1.93 1.80
C VAL A 12 0.37 -0.49 1.32
N LEU A 13 0.15 -0.29 0.03
CA LEU A 13 -0.06 1.03 -0.55
C LEU A 13 -1.53 1.41 -0.32
N ASN A 14 -1.77 2.30 0.64
CA ASN A 14 -3.09 2.79 0.98
C ASN A 14 -3.34 4.14 0.29
N ASN A 15 -3.92 4.06 -0.90
CA ASN A 15 -4.32 5.16 -1.77
C ASN A 15 -5.87 5.36 -1.77
N ASP A 16 -6.57 4.81 -0.77
CA ASP A 16 -8.00 5.01 -0.55
C ASP A 16 -8.91 4.59 -1.74
N GLY A 17 -8.59 3.44 -2.34
CA GLY A 17 -9.39 2.80 -3.38
C GLY A 17 -8.58 2.37 -4.60
N TYR A 18 -9.26 2.20 -5.73
CA TYR A 18 -8.65 1.74 -6.97
C TYR A 18 -8.11 2.91 -7.80
N THR A 19 -6.88 3.38 -7.52
CA THR A 19 -6.25 4.46 -8.29
C THR A 19 -6.13 4.15 -9.79
N THR A 20 -5.81 2.91 -10.15
CA THR A 20 -5.66 2.50 -11.57
C THR A 20 -6.97 2.67 -12.34
N GLU A 21 -8.08 2.15 -11.83
CA GLU A 21 -9.40 2.26 -12.44
C GLU A 21 -9.88 3.71 -12.50
N ARG A 22 -9.62 4.53 -11.47
CA ARG A 22 -9.90 5.98 -11.51
C ARG A 22 -9.17 6.67 -12.67
N LEU A 23 -7.91 6.27 -12.91
CA LEU A 23 -7.15 6.79 -14.04
C LEU A 23 -7.67 6.26 -15.38
N ILE A 24 -8.21 5.04 -15.45
CA ILE A 24 -8.74 4.45 -16.70
C ILE A 24 -10.12 4.99 -17.04
N HIS A 25 -11.07 4.96 -16.12
CA HIS A 25 -12.47 5.28 -16.36
C HIS A 25 -13.21 5.69 -15.08
N GLY A 26 -13.85 6.85 -15.10
CA GLY A 26 -14.70 7.31 -13.99
C GLY A 26 -13.92 7.67 -12.72
N GLU A 27 -13.12 8.75 -12.80
CA GLU A 27 -12.20 9.19 -11.75
C GLU A 27 -12.83 9.35 -10.35
N ASP A 28 -14.09 9.82 -10.34
CA ASP A 28 -14.87 10.07 -9.13
C ASP A 28 -16.03 9.09 -8.95
N MET A 29 -16.04 7.97 -9.68
CA MET A 29 -17.12 6.98 -9.57
C MET A 29 -17.01 6.18 -8.27
N GLU A 30 -18.14 6.03 -7.58
CA GLU A 30 -18.25 5.40 -6.26
C GLU A 30 -17.80 3.94 -6.25
N TYR A 31 -17.89 3.22 -7.38
CA TYR A 31 -17.39 1.83 -7.46
C TYR A 31 -15.87 1.71 -7.31
N ASN A 32 -15.13 2.83 -7.40
CA ASN A 32 -13.68 2.87 -7.18
C ASN A 32 -13.30 3.08 -5.71
N ASP A 33 -14.28 3.41 -4.85
CA ASP A 33 -14.09 3.52 -3.42
C ASP A 33 -14.15 2.14 -2.77
N ILE A 34 -13.25 1.91 -1.81
CA ILE A 34 -13.27 0.71 -0.97
C ILE A 34 -13.47 1.13 0.48
N GLN A 35 -14.08 0.24 1.28
CA GLN A 35 -14.14 0.46 2.73
C GLN A 35 -12.73 0.75 3.26
N PRO A 36 -12.51 1.80 4.09
CA PRO A 36 -11.23 2.04 4.73
C PRO A 36 -10.97 1.02 5.86
N TRP A 37 -9.81 0.37 5.83
CA TRP A 37 -9.40 -0.61 6.86
C TRP A 37 -8.20 -0.08 7.65
N LYS A 38 -8.05 -0.57 8.89
CA LYS A 38 -6.88 -0.29 9.73
C LYS A 38 -5.81 -1.35 9.46
N TYR A 39 -5.13 -1.29 8.30
CA TYR A 39 -4.18 -2.30 7.84
C TYR A 39 -3.09 -2.62 8.85
N ALA A 40 -2.55 -1.60 9.54
CA ALA A 40 -1.58 -1.76 10.63
C ALA A 40 -2.07 -2.63 11.81
N LYS A 41 -3.36 -2.99 11.89
CA LYS A 41 -3.91 -3.89 12.91
C LYS A 41 -4.09 -5.33 12.44
N PHE A 42 -3.86 -5.64 11.16
CA PHE A 42 -4.17 -6.96 10.58
C PHE A 42 -3.36 -8.08 11.22
N LEU A 43 -2.05 -7.88 11.42
CA LEU A 43 -1.21 -8.92 12.02
C LEU A 43 -1.74 -9.34 13.40
N LYS A 44 -2.16 -8.37 14.22
CA LYS A 44 -2.83 -8.63 15.50
C LYS A 44 -4.17 -9.34 15.32
N ALA A 45 -5.01 -8.84 14.42
CA ALA A 45 -6.34 -9.41 14.15
C ALA A 45 -6.28 -10.87 13.68
N PHE A 46 -5.24 -11.23 12.91
CA PHE A 46 -4.99 -12.59 12.45
C PHE A 46 -4.18 -13.46 13.44
N GLY A 47 -4.02 -13.01 14.70
CA GLY A 47 -3.49 -13.82 15.79
C GLY A 47 -1.98 -13.75 16.02
N ALA A 48 -1.26 -12.78 15.45
CA ALA A 48 0.13 -12.56 15.83
C ALA A 48 0.24 -12.07 17.29
N LYS A 49 1.13 -12.68 18.08
CA LYS A 49 1.30 -12.33 19.48
C LYS A 49 2.16 -11.08 19.64
N LYS A 50 1.98 -10.36 20.75
CA LYS A 50 2.82 -9.20 21.08
C LYS A 50 4.30 -9.60 21.08
N GLY A 51 5.13 -8.85 20.35
CA GLY A 51 6.56 -9.14 20.20
C GLY A 51 6.91 -10.04 19.01
N GLU A 52 5.94 -10.69 18.37
CA GLU A 52 6.16 -11.53 17.17
C GLU A 52 5.91 -10.80 15.85
N TYR A 53 5.56 -9.51 15.91
CA TYR A 53 5.30 -8.68 14.73
C TYR A 53 5.60 -7.21 14.99
N LYS A 54 5.75 -6.44 13.91
CA LYS A 54 5.74 -4.97 13.93
C LYS A 54 4.77 -4.43 12.88
N SER A 55 4.21 -3.27 13.16
CA SER A 55 3.33 -2.58 12.21
C SER A 55 3.63 -1.10 12.22
N TYR A 56 3.67 -0.50 11.03
CA TYR A 56 4.05 0.89 10.80
C TYR A 56 2.99 1.55 9.93
N VAL A 57 2.77 2.84 10.16
CA VAL A 57 1.96 3.71 9.29
C VAL A 57 2.86 4.87 8.89
N VAL A 58 3.02 5.06 7.60
CA VAL A 58 3.84 6.10 6.98
C VAL A 58 2.91 6.99 6.17
N LYS A 59 2.94 8.29 6.43
CA LYS A 59 2.08 9.30 5.79
C LYS A 59 2.87 10.40 5.08
N THR A 60 4.17 10.49 5.36
CA THR A 60 5.04 11.54 4.81
C THR A 60 6.30 10.94 4.21
N GLY A 61 6.93 11.68 3.29
CA GLY A 61 8.22 11.29 2.72
C GLY A 61 9.35 11.20 3.77
N ALA A 62 9.28 12.04 4.82
CA ALA A 62 10.24 11.99 5.92
C ALA A 62 10.10 10.69 6.74
N GLU A 63 8.87 10.34 7.14
CA GLU A 63 8.61 9.06 7.83
C GLU A 63 9.01 7.85 6.97
N PHE A 64 8.80 7.93 5.66
CA PHE A 64 9.24 6.90 4.71
C PHE A 64 10.77 6.78 4.74
N HIS A 65 11.47 7.90 4.56
CA HIS A 65 12.93 7.92 4.59
C HIS A 65 13.49 7.38 5.91
N ASP A 66 12.95 7.82 7.04
CA ASP A 66 13.41 7.42 8.37
C ASP A 66 13.16 5.93 8.65
N LEU A 67 12.02 5.39 8.21
CA LEU A 67 11.70 3.98 8.37
C LEU A 67 12.61 3.09 7.52
N PHE A 68 12.88 3.49 6.27
CA PHE A 68 13.69 2.71 5.33
C PHE A 68 15.21 3.00 5.43
N MET A 69 15.63 3.86 6.37
CA MET A 69 17.03 4.14 6.62
C MET A 69 17.80 2.87 7.04
N PRO A 70 18.99 2.60 6.47
CA PRO A 70 19.79 1.42 6.81
C PRO A 70 20.19 1.37 8.29
N GLY A 71 20.29 0.16 8.84
CA GLY A 71 20.85 -0.09 10.17
C GLY A 71 19.89 0.16 11.34
N ASN A 72 18.66 0.61 11.06
CA ASN A 72 17.65 0.81 12.09
C ASN A 72 16.96 -0.52 12.49
N GLU A 73 16.04 -0.43 13.45
CA GLU A 73 15.32 -1.59 13.98
C GLU A 73 14.34 -2.25 12.98
N PHE A 74 13.91 -1.52 11.95
CA PHE A 74 13.09 -2.04 10.86
C PHE A 74 13.92 -2.89 9.89
N SER A 75 15.12 -2.42 9.53
CA SER A 75 16.04 -3.12 8.60
C SER A 75 16.46 -4.51 9.09
N LYS A 76 16.40 -4.76 10.41
CA LYS A 76 16.76 -6.07 10.99
C LYS A 76 15.83 -7.20 10.58
N ALA A 77 14.59 -6.91 10.15
CA ALA A 77 13.63 -7.92 9.66
C ALA A 77 13.46 -9.18 10.55
N ASN A 78 13.58 -9.01 11.86
CA ASN A 78 13.61 -10.13 12.81
C ASN A 78 12.25 -10.78 13.08
N VAL A 79 11.16 -10.12 12.68
CA VAL A 79 9.77 -10.54 12.83
C VAL A 79 8.99 -10.19 11.57
N ILE A 80 7.77 -10.71 11.39
CA ILE A 80 6.89 -10.24 10.32
C ILE A 80 6.57 -8.76 10.52
N GLN A 81 6.63 -7.97 9.45
CA GLN A 81 6.41 -6.53 9.50
C GLN A 81 5.34 -6.15 8.48
N LEU A 82 4.41 -5.27 8.86
CA LEU A 82 3.47 -4.64 7.93
C LEU A 82 3.69 -3.13 7.93
N VAL A 83 3.89 -2.55 6.76
CA VAL A 83 4.05 -1.11 6.55
C VAL A 83 2.87 -0.63 5.72
N GLU A 84 2.01 0.18 6.32
CA GLU A 84 0.97 0.90 5.60
C GLU A 84 1.54 2.24 5.13
N ILE A 85 1.62 2.45 3.82
CA ILE A 85 2.05 3.71 3.21
C ILE A 85 0.81 4.43 2.71
N VAL A 86 0.45 5.54 3.34
CA VAL A 86 -0.67 6.37 2.95
C VAL A 86 -0.21 7.29 1.82
N MET A 87 -0.92 7.25 0.70
CA MET A 87 -0.60 8.03 -0.49
C MET A 87 -1.85 8.79 -0.97
N PRO A 88 -1.67 9.91 -1.70
CA PRO A 88 -2.79 10.58 -2.35
C PRO A 88 -3.52 9.67 -3.35
N ARG A 89 -4.86 9.79 -3.43
CA ARG A 89 -5.72 8.97 -4.31
C ARG A 89 -5.29 8.95 -5.78
N LYS A 90 -4.71 10.05 -6.28
CA LYS A 90 -4.35 10.25 -7.70
C LYS A 90 -2.85 10.09 -7.96
N ASP A 91 -2.07 9.72 -6.95
CA ASP A 91 -0.65 9.49 -7.12
C ASP A 91 -0.41 8.13 -7.79
N ALA A 92 0.27 8.15 -8.93
CA ALA A 92 0.53 6.98 -9.74
C ALA A 92 1.84 7.13 -10.52
N PRO A 93 2.57 6.02 -10.76
CA PRO A 93 3.79 6.08 -11.56
C PRO A 93 3.52 6.61 -12.98
N HIS A 94 4.44 7.43 -13.52
CA HIS A 94 4.30 7.99 -14.87
C HIS A 94 4.05 6.95 -15.96
N GLY A 95 4.70 5.77 -15.86
CA GLY A 95 4.48 4.66 -16.80
C GLY A 95 3.05 4.12 -16.78
N LEU A 96 2.39 4.12 -15.61
CA LEU A 96 0.99 3.74 -15.49
C LEU A 96 0.10 4.79 -16.16
N VAL A 97 0.34 6.07 -15.88
CA VAL A 97 -0.42 7.18 -16.49
C VAL A 97 -0.34 7.13 -18.01
N HIS A 98 0.85 6.87 -18.58
CA HIS A 98 1.03 6.80 -20.03
C HIS A 98 0.28 5.61 -20.65
N THR A 99 0.41 4.42 -20.04
CA THR A 99 -0.33 3.21 -20.47
C THR A 99 -1.84 3.46 -20.49
N VAL A 100 -2.35 4.11 -19.45
CA VAL A 100 -3.76 4.43 -19.31
C VAL A 100 -4.24 5.44 -20.37
N GLN A 101 -3.44 6.45 -20.70
CA GLN A 101 -3.73 7.37 -21.80
C GLN A 101 -3.83 6.62 -23.15
N MET A 102 -2.94 5.67 -23.40
CA MET A 102 -3.01 4.83 -24.61
C MET A 102 -4.27 3.98 -24.65
N MET A 103 -4.63 3.33 -23.54
CA MET A 103 -5.86 2.53 -23.43
C MET A 103 -7.13 3.36 -23.66
N ARG A 104 -7.20 4.58 -23.08
CA ARG A 104 -8.32 5.51 -23.30
C ARG A 104 -8.48 5.88 -24.78
N ASN A 105 -7.37 6.14 -25.47
CA ASN A 105 -7.39 6.49 -26.90
C ASN A 105 -7.79 5.30 -27.78
N PHE A 106 -7.41 4.08 -27.41
CA PHE A 106 -7.84 2.86 -28.09
C PHE A 106 -9.36 2.64 -27.94
N ASN A 107 -9.88 2.74 -26.71
CA ASN A 107 -11.29 2.49 -26.43
C ASN A 107 -12.24 3.56 -27.00
N LYS A 108 -11.77 4.78 -27.27
CA LYS A 108 -12.55 5.84 -27.96
C LYS A 108 -12.76 5.59 -29.46
N LYS A 109 -12.03 4.65 -30.06
CA LYS A 109 -12.14 4.30 -31.49
C LYS A 109 -13.14 3.18 -31.77
N LEU A 110 -13.75 2.61 -30.74
CA LEU A 110 -14.88 1.69 -30.79
C LEU A 110 -16.17 2.48 -30.53
#